data_AF-A0A359H0G5-F1
#
_entry.id   AF-A0A359H0G5-F1
#
_cell.length_a   1.000
_cell.length_b   1.000
_cell.length_c   1.000
_cell.angle_alpha   90.00
_cell.angle_beta   90.00
_cell.angle_gamma   90.00
#
_symmetry.space_group_name_H-M   'P 1'
#
loop_
_entity.id
_entity.type
_entity.pdbx_description
1 polymer ?
#
loop_
_entity_poly.entity_id
_entity_poly.type
_entity_poly.pdbx_seq_one_letter_code
_entity_poly.pdbx_strand_id
1 'polypeptide(L)'
;MKKIFINKTTSILSLILILSFGSCSKEISDKGVTGVSSEKIRITGADANTTTKTTLNGLVTSWIQTTDKVGIYSTQARTATAGGGSSVVNAEFTAASSGVNSNFTGTMYWGAASTSHTF
;
A
#
# COMPACT_ATOMS: atom_id res chain seq x y z
N MET A 1 13.47 -66.95 10.20
CA MET A 1 13.04 -65.70 10.86
C MET A 1 13.49 -64.52 10.02
N LYS A 2 12.56 -63.74 9.46
CA LYS A 2 12.83 -62.66 8.49
C LYS A 2 13.17 -61.38 9.26
N LYS A 3 14.39 -60.86 9.10
CA LYS A 3 14.81 -59.59 9.74
C LYS A 3 14.23 -58.43 8.94
N ILE A 4 13.28 -57.71 9.54
CA ILE A 4 12.72 -56.47 8.99
C ILE A 4 13.70 -55.34 9.34
N PHE A 5 14.35 -54.79 8.32
CA PHE A 5 15.18 -53.59 8.45
C PHE A 5 14.29 -52.36 8.24
N ILE A 6 14.00 -51.64 9.33
CA ILE A 6 13.28 -50.36 9.29
C ILE A 6 14.28 -49.30 8.81
N ASN A 7 14.08 -48.82 7.57
CA ASN A 7 14.91 -47.79 6.96
C ASN A 7 14.58 -46.43 7.61
N LYS A 8 15.53 -45.85 8.36
CA LYS A 8 15.37 -44.57 9.10
C LYS A 8 15.06 -43.36 8.20
N THR A 9 15.16 -43.49 6.88
CA THR A 9 14.96 -42.42 5.90
C THR A 9 13.49 -42.08 5.65
N THR A 10 12.57 -43.03 5.83
CA THR A 10 11.13 -42.78 5.63
C THR A 10 10.51 -41.90 6.71
N SER A 11 11.04 -41.95 7.95
CA SER A 11 10.54 -41.12 9.06
C SER A 11 10.87 -39.64 8.91
N ILE A 12 11.99 -39.31 8.24
CA ILE A 12 12.42 -37.92 8.05
C ILE A 12 11.63 -37.27 6.91
N LEU A 13 11.34 -38.04 5.85
CA LEU A 13 10.58 -37.56 4.70
C LEU A 13 9.12 -37.20 5.07
N SER A 14 8.50 -37.98 5.96
CA SER A 14 7.16 -37.68 6.49
C SER A 14 7.14 -36.42 7.37
N LEU A 15 8.23 -36.10 8.06
CA LEU A 15 8.32 -34.92 8.92
C LEU A 15 8.44 -33.62 8.09
N ILE A 16 9.16 -33.66 6.96
CA ILE A 16 9.31 -32.53 6.04
C ILE A 16 7.98 -32.20 5.33
N LEU A 17 7.17 -33.20 5.01
CA LEU A 17 5.89 -33.03 4.31
C LEU A 17 4.80 -32.36 5.18
N ILE A 18 4.88 -32.48 6.51
CA ILE A 18 3.92 -31.85 7.43
C ILE A 18 4.20 -30.35 7.60
N LEU A 19 5.46 -29.93 7.45
CA LEU A 19 5.90 -28.54 7.63
C LEU A 19 5.59 -27.63 6.42
N SER A 20 5.26 -28.18 5.24
CA SER A 20 5.02 -27.40 4.01
C SER A 20 3.62 -26.79 3.89
N PHE A 21 2.66 -27.15 4.74
CA PHE A 21 1.29 -26.60 4.69
C PHE A 21 1.09 -25.32 5.52
N GLY A 22 2.13 -24.83 6.19
CA GLY A 22 2.07 -23.67 7.09
C GLY A 22 2.49 -22.33 6.50
N SER A 23 2.96 -22.25 5.25
CA SER A 23 3.51 -20.99 4.71
C SER A 23 2.48 -20.07 4.04
N CYS A 24 1.18 -20.35 4.17
CA CYS A 24 0.16 -19.36 3.81
C CYS A 24 0.06 -18.33 4.93
N SER A 25 1.13 -17.57 5.13
CA SER A 25 1.06 -16.32 5.88
C SER A 25 0.25 -15.36 5.03
N LYS A 26 -0.99 -15.08 5.45
CA LYS A 26 -1.65 -13.86 5.02
C LYS A 26 -0.79 -12.73 5.59
N GLU A 27 0.00 -12.10 4.73
CA GLU A 27 0.69 -10.85 5.07
C GLU A 27 -0.34 -9.96 5.76
N ILE A 28 -0.08 -9.64 7.02
CA ILE A 28 -0.89 -8.67 7.74
C ILE A 28 -0.61 -7.37 7.00
N SER A 29 -1.52 -6.97 6.10
CA SER A 29 -1.55 -5.62 5.56
C SER A 29 -1.34 -4.69 6.75
N ASP A 30 -0.27 -3.89 6.66
CA ASP A 30 0.16 -2.96 7.70
C ASP A 30 -1.04 -2.40 8.45
N LYS A 31 -0.96 -2.40 9.79
CA LYS A 31 -1.99 -1.80 10.65
C LYS A 31 -2.46 -0.51 10.00
N GLY A 32 -3.72 -0.52 9.56
CA GLY A 32 -4.29 0.58 8.79
C GLY A 32 -3.92 1.89 9.47
N VAL A 33 -3.42 2.83 8.67
CA VAL A 33 -3.06 4.16 9.15
C VAL A 33 -4.22 4.71 9.99
N THR A 34 -3.89 5.26 11.16
CA THR A 34 -4.87 5.93 12.05
C THR A 34 -5.65 7.00 11.29
N GLY A 35 -6.98 6.93 11.33
CA GLY A 35 -7.87 7.89 10.67
C GLY A 35 -8.29 7.55 9.24
N VAL A 36 -7.93 6.36 8.75
CA VAL A 36 -8.35 5.86 7.44
C VAL A 36 -9.33 4.70 7.67
N SER A 37 -10.59 4.83 7.21
CA SER A 37 -11.48 3.66 7.16
C SER A 37 -10.92 2.66 6.13
N SER A 38 -11.30 1.38 6.22
CA SER A 38 -10.85 0.34 5.28
C SER A 38 -11.13 0.68 3.80
N GLU A 39 -12.00 1.65 3.56
CA GLU A 39 -12.40 2.08 2.22
C GLU A 39 -11.72 3.36 1.75
N LYS A 40 -11.27 4.26 2.65
CA LYS A 40 -10.70 5.55 2.25
C LYS A 40 -9.24 5.38 1.82
N ILE A 41 -8.83 6.08 0.78
CA ILE A 41 -7.44 6.10 0.31
C ILE A 41 -6.70 7.26 0.97
N ARG A 42 -5.53 6.99 1.56
CA ARG A 42 -4.57 8.02 2.00
C ARG A 42 -3.54 8.23 0.91
N ILE A 43 -3.31 9.49 0.54
CA ILE A 43 -2.27 9.89 -0.41
C ILE A 43 -1.14 10.54 0.37
N THR A 44 0.10 10.16 0.03
CA THR A 44 1.32 10.75 0.59
C THR A 44 2.27 11.07 -0.54
N GLY A 45 2.82 12.28 -0.54
CA GLY A 45 3.87 12.68 -1.47
C GLY A 45 5.17 12.88 -0.72
N ALA A 46 6.23 12.24 -1.20
CA ALA A 46 7.58 12.40 -0.72
C ALA A 46 8.54 12.39 -1.90
N ASP A 47 9.67 13.06 -1.76
CA ASP A 47 10.73 13.01 -2.75
C ASP A 47 11.27 11.57 -2.90
N ALA A 48 11.33 11.05 -4.13
CA ALA A 48 11.79 9.69 -4.41
C ALA A 48 13.31 9.51 -4.20
N ASN A 49 14.08 10.61 -4.25
CA ASN A 49 15.52 10.59 -4.13
C ASN A 49 16.04 11.93 -3.60
N THR A 50 16.83 11.90 -2.53
CA THR A 50 17.49 13.09 -1.96
C THR A 50 18.57 13.71 -2.86
N THR A 51 19.09 12.97 -3.86
CA THR A 51 20.15 13.43 -4.78
C THR A 51 19.67 14.11 -6.06
N THR A 52 18.44 13.90 -6.53
CA THR A 52 17.91 14.57 -7.75
C THR A 52 17.10 15.82 -7.42
N LYS A 53 17.44 16.47 -6.30
CA LYS A 53 16.68 17.61 -5.80
C LYS A 53 16.87 18.83 -6.69
N THR A 54 15.78 19.44 -7.13
CA THR A 54 15.82 20.77 -7.72
C THR A 54 16.06 21.79 -6.61
N THR A 55 17.33 22.08 -6.32
CA THR A 55 17.70 23.20 -5.45
C THR A 55 17.81 24.48 -6.26
N LEU A 56 17.01 25.49 -5.94
CA LEU A 56 17.19 26.84 -6.46
C LEU A 56 17.94 27.66 -5.41
N ASN A 57 19.20 28.00 -5.67
CA ASN A 57 20.04 28.79 -4.76
C ASN A 57 20.15 28.22 -3.32
N GLY A 58 20.21 26.89 -3.18
CA GLY A 58 20.26 26.22 -1.88
C GLY A 58 18.90 26.06 -1.19
N LEU A 59 17.81 26.59 -1.77
CA LEU A 59 16.46 26.30 -1.30
C LEU A 59 16.02 24.93 -1.79
N VAL A 60 15.46 24.18 -0.86
CA VAL A 60 14.79 22.92 -1.05
C VAL A 60 13.35 23.17 -1.48
N THR A 61 12.89 22.50 -2.54
CA THR A 61 11.45 22.44 -2.83
C THR A 61 10.73 21.71 -1.70
N SER A 62 9.72 22.34 -1.15
CA SER A 62 8.89 21.80 -0.07
C SER A 62 7.43 22.06 -0.37
N TRP A 63 6.57 21.14 0.03
CA TRP A 63 5.14 21.36 0.10
C TRP A 63 4.81 22.48 1.07
N ILE A 64 3.77 23.24 0.77
CA ILE A 64 3.19 24.28 1.62
C ILE A 64 1.78 23.81 2.01
N GLN A 65 1.58 23.63 3.32
CA GLN A 65 0.29 23.26 3.90
C GLN A 65 -0.81 24.20 3.42
N THR A 66 -2.00 23.65 3.12
CA THR A 66 -3.21 24.37 2.66
C THR A 66 -3.13 25.04 1.29
N THR A 67 -1.93 25.32 0.77
CA THR A 67 -1.72 26.00 -0.51
C THR A 67 -1.48 25.00 -1.64
N ASP A 68 -0.56 24.06 -1.43
CA ASP A 68 -0.16 23.14 -2.48
C ASP A 68 -1.18 22.02 -2.65
N LYS A 69 -1.45 21.70 -3.91
CA LYS A 69 -2.47 20.75 -4.33
C LYS A 69 -1.94 19.81 -5.39
N VAL A 70 -2.45 18.58 -5.36
CA VAL A 70 -2.23 17.58 -6.40
C VAL A 70 -3.57 17.07 -6.92
N GLY A 71 -3.58 16.67 -8.19
CA GLY A 71 -4.71 15.99 -8.81
C GLY A 71 -4.42 14.51 -8.97
N ILE A 72 -5.30 13.65 -8.43
CA ILE A 72 -5.17 12.20 -8.55
C ILE A 72 -6.23 11.66 -9.50
N TYR A 73 -5.82 10.78 -10.41
CA TYR A 73 -6.70 10.10 -11.36
C TYR A 73 -6.70 8.60 -11.07
N SER A 74 -7.84 7.93 -11.16
CA SER A 74 -7.88 6.47 -11.16
C SER A 74 -9.21 5.97 -11.69
N THR A 75 -9.19 5.09 -12.69
CA THR A 75 -10.42 4.51 -13.24
C THR A 75 -11.03 3.46 -12.32
N GLN A 76 -10.21 2.84 -11.46
CA GLN A 76 -10.63 1.79 -10.54
C GLN A 76 -11.06 2.33 -9.17
N ALA A 77 -10.52 3.49 -8.75
CA ALA A 77 -10.94 4.14 -7.51
C ALA A 77 -12.30 4.82 -7.68
N ARG A 78 -12.91 5.19 -6.55
CA ARG A 78 -14.30 5.64 -6.49
C ARG A 78 -14.46 6.93 -5.70
N THR A 79 -15.46 7.71 -6.09
CA THR A 79 -15.82 8.97 -5.41
C THR A 79 -16.73 8.79 -4.19
N ALA A 80 -17.29 7.59 -3.97
CA ALA A 80 -18.11 7.27 -2.80
C ALA A 80 -17.70 5.94 -2.15
N THR A 81 -18.19 5.72 -0.93
CA THR A 81 -17.96 4.51 -0.12
C THR A 81 -18.65 3.27 -0.70
N ALA A 82 -18.33 2.09 -0.15
CA ALA A 82 -18.88 0.80 -0.55
C ALA A 82 -18.74 0.47 -2.05
N GLY A 83 -17.68 0.96 -2.69
CA GLY A 83 -17.42 0.78 -4.12
C GLY A 83 -18.37 1.55 -5.06
N GLY A 84 -19.22 2.43 -4.50
CA GLY A 84 -20.16 3.26 -5.26
C GLY A 84 -19.53 4.52 -5.86
N GLY A 85 -20.25 5.19 -6.75
CA GLY A 85 -19.79 6.44 -7.38
C GLY A 85 -18.96 6.22 -8.66
N SER A 86 -18.57 7.33 -9.26
CA SER A 86 -17.83 7.36 -10.54
C SER A 86 -16.34 7.08 -10.33
N SER A 87 -15.66 6.77 -11.43
CA SER A 87 -14.19 6.81 -11.49
C SER A 87 -13.67 8.18 -11.09
N VAL A 88 -12.47 8.21 -10.53
CA VAL A 88 -11.82 9.44 -10.08
C VAL A 88 -11.11 10.11 -11.25
N VAL A 89 -11.47 11.36 -11.53
CA VAL A 89 -10.83 12.17 -12.56
C VAL A 89 -10.29 13.45 -11.92
N ASN A 90 -8.96 13.58 -11.86
CA ASN A 90 -8.26 14.76 -11.34
C ASN A 90 -8.79 15.25 -9.98
N ALA A 91 -9.02 14.33 -9.05
CA ALA A 91 -9.50 14.67 -7.72
C ALA A 91 -8.44 15.47 -6.97
N GLU A 92 -8.84 16.62 -6.45
CA GLU A 92 -7.96 17.53 -5.73
C GLU A 92 -7.64 16.99 -4.33
N PHE A 93 -6.35 17.01 -3.98
CA PHE A 93 -5.88 16.78 -2.62
C PHE A 93 -4.91 17.89 -2.23
N THR A 94 -5.04 18.36 -0.99
CA THR A 94 -4.25 19.48 -0.46
C THR A 94 -3.19 19.00 0.52
N ALA A 95 -1.98 19.56 0.46
CA ALA A 95 -0.91 19.26 1.40
C ALA A 95 -1.35 19.52 2.85
N ALA A 96 -1.20 18.51 3.71
CA ALA A 96 -1.62 18.54 5.12
C ALA A 96 -0.57 19.14 6.05
N SER A 97 0.68 19.20 5.60
CA SER A 97 1.82 19.80 6.31
C SER A 97 2.80 20.43 5.33
N SER A 98 3.51 21.47 5.78
CA SER A 98 4.62 22.05 5.03
C SER A 98 5.89 21.23 5.23
N GLY A 99 6.66 20.97 4.17
CA GLY A 99 7.91 20.23 4.26
C GLY A 99 8.24 19.42 3.01
N VAL A 100 9.33 18.65 3.08
CA VAL A 100 9.80 17.79 1.96
C VAL A 100 8.90 16.57 1.71
N ASN A 101 8.01 16.27 2.65
CA ASN A 101 6.98 15.27 2.51
C ASN A 101 5.67 15.82 3.09
N SER A 102 4.56 15.31 2.58
CA SER A 102 3.25 15.67 3.09
C SER A 102 2.26 14.54 2.90
N ASN A 103 1.36 14.38 3.87
CA ASN A 103 0.10 13.74 3.60
C ASN A 103 -0.77 14.69 2.78
N PHE A 104 -1.67 14.13 2.00
CA PHE A 104 -2.57 14.89 1.18
C PHE A 104 -4.00 14.64 1.63
N THR A 105 -4.71 15.71 1.98
CA THR A 105 -6.09 15.67 2.47
C THR A 105 -7.03 15.82 1.29
N GLY A 106 -7.86 14.80 1.08
CA GLY A 106 -8.91 14.76 0.06
C GLY A 106 -9.85 13.58 0.31
N THR A 107 -10.72 13.31 -0.64
CA THR A 107 -11.68 12.18 -0.58
C THR A 107 -11.58 11.31 -1.82
N MET A 108 -11.19 10.06 -1.61
CA MET A 108 -11.17 8.99 -2.59
C MET A 108 -11.34 7.66 -1.85
N TYR A 109 -12.01 6.70 -2.49
CA TYR A 109 -12.27 5.40 -1.92
C TYR A 109 -11.79 4.28 -2.83
N TRP A 110 -11.44 3.15 -2.25
CA TRP A 110 -11.17 1.93 -3.00
C TRP A 110 -12.40 1.49 -3.78
N GLY A 111 -12.16 0.96 -4.98
CA GLY A 111 -13.20 0.35 -5.80
C GLY A 111 -13.45 -1.11 -5.45
N ALA A 112 -13.65 -1.94 -6.48
CA ALA A 112 -13.89 -3.36 -6.29
C ALA A 112 -12.74 -4.03 -5.51
N ALA A 113 -13.10 -4.88 -4.55
CA ALA A 113 -12.13 -5.66 -3.78
C ALA A 113 -11.32 -6.59 -4.71
N SER A 114 -10.07 -6.87 -4.31
CA SER A 114 -9.16 -7.75 -5.06
C SER A 114 -8.87 -7.30 -6.50
N THR A 115 -9.11 -6.03 -6.82
CA THR A 115 -8.76 -5.42 -8.11
C THR A 115 -7.49 -4.59 -7.94
N SER A 116 -6.63 -4.56 -8.95
CA SER A 116 -5.47 -3.66 -8.97
C SER A 116 -5.93 -2.25 -9.32
N HIS A 117 -5.45 -1.25 -8.57
CA HIS A 117 -5.73 0.16 -8.81
C HIS A 117 -4.49 0.86 -9.34
N THR A 118 -4.63 1.58 -10.44
CA THR A 118 -3.59 2.45 -10.98
C THR A 118 -3.98 3.90 -10.70
N PHE A 119 -3.01 4.71 -10.31
CA PHE A 119 -3.15 6.12 -9.95
C PHE A 119 -2.24 6.98 -10.82
#